data_AF-A0A7X6Q8I4-F1
#
_entry.id   AF-A0A7X6Q8I4-F1
#
_cell.length_a   1.000
_cell.length_b   1.000
_cell.length_c   1.000
_cell.angle_alpha   90.00
_cell.angle_beta   90.00
_cell.angle_gamma   90.00
#
_symmetry.space_group_name_H-M   'P 1'
#
loop_
_entity.id
_entity.type
_entity.pdbx_description
1 polymer ?
#
loop_
_entity_poly.entity_id
_entity_poly.type
_entity_poly.pdbx_seq_one_letter_code
_entity_poly.pdbx_strand_id
1 'polypeptide(L)'
;MSLLLSKVKEVVRTLIPVVLLVLILSFTFVKVDSNLLIRFLIGSGLLLVGLSIFLWGIDLSMNPIGEYMSKEIATSKTLYKILILSFLLGFLITVAEPDLTILGKQIEKASGETLNSTLIV
;
A
#
# COMPACT_ATOMS: atom_id res chain seq x y z
N MET A 1 16.82 -15.74 13.46
CA MET A 1 15.37 -15.94 13.20
C MET A 1 15.17 -15.69 11.72
N SER A 2 14.57 -16.60 10.95
CA SER A 2 14.48 -16.44 9.49
C SER A 2 13.74 -15.15 9.13
N LEU A 3 14.25 -14.40 8.13
CA LEU A 3 13.73 -13.09 7.72
C LEU A 3 12.22 -13.14 7.40
N LEU A 4 11.76 -14.28 6.88
CA LEU A 4 10.35 -14.56 6.65
C LEU A 4 9.52 -14.61 7.95
N LEU A 5 10.03 -15.21 9.04
CA LEU A 5 9.30 -15.26 10.32
C LEU A 5 9.12 -13.86 10.93
N SER A 6 10.09 -12.96 10.76
CA SER A 6 9.90 -11.56 11.16
C SER A 6 8.79 -10.89 10.35
N LYS A 7 8.73 -11.10 9.03
CA LYS A 7 7.68 -10.54 8.17
C LYS A 7 6.30 -11.07 8.53
N VAL A 8 6.18 -12.38 8.79
CA VAL A 8 4.93 -12.98 9.27
C VAL A 8 4.49 -12.33 10.59
N LYS A 9 5.41 -12.11 11.53
CA LYS A 9 5.09 -11.45 12.81
C LYS A 9 4.64 -10.00 12.62
N GLU A 10 5.28 -9.25 11.73
CA GLU A 10 4.86 -7.88 11.36
C GLU A 10 3.45 -7.87 10.79
N VAL A 11 3.19 -8.72 9.79
CA VAL A 11 1.88 -8.83 9.12
C VAL A 11 0.80 -9.25 10.12
N VAL A 12 1.06 -10.23 10.99
CA VAL A 12 0.13 -10.65 12.05
C VAL A 12 -0.20 -9.51 13.00
N ARG A 13 0.81 -8.75 13.46
CA ARG A 13 0.61 -7.63 14.39
C ARG A 13 -0.24 -6.52 13.78
N THR A 14 -0.16 -6.33 12.46
CA THR A 14 -0.95 -5.33 11.73
C THR A 14 -2.34 -5.84 11.35
N LEU A 15 -2.48 -7.11 10.94
CA LEU A 15 -3.76 -7.67 10.49
C LEU A 15 -4.70 -8.01 11.65
N ILE A 16 -4.20 -8.50 12.78
CA ILE A 16 -5.06 -8.90 13.92
C ILE A 16 -5.98 -7.75 14.38
N PRO A 17 -5.49 -6.52 14.63
CA PRO A 17 -6.36 -5.42 15.04
C PRO A 17 -7.47 -5.12 14.04
N VAL A 18 -7.16 -5.19 12.73
CA VAL A 18 -8.12 -4.93 11.66
C VAL A 18 -9.17 -6.03 11.59
N VAL A 19 -8.76 -7.30 11.63
CA VAL A 19 -9.66 -8.45 11.64
C VAL A 19 -10.56 -8.42 12.87
N LEU A 20 -10.02 -8.14 14.06
CA LEU A 20 -10.80 -8.01 15.29
C LEU A 20 -11.82 -6.87 15.19
N LEU A 21 -11.42 -5.70 14.67
CA LEU A 21 -12.32 -4.58 14.47
C LEU A 21 -13.50 -4.97 13.55
N VAL A 22 -13.22 -5.62 12.42
CA VAL A 22 -14.25 -6.07 11.48
C VAL A 22 -15.20 -7.09 12.15
N LEU A 23 -14.67 -8.02 12.95
CA LEU A 23 -15.50 -8.98 13.67
C LEU A 23 -16.41 -8.30 14.71
N ILE A 24 -15.89 -7.34 15.48
CA ILE A 24 -16.68 -6.56 16.45
C ILE A 24 -17.82 -5.84 15.72
N LEU A 25 -17.52 -5.15 14.62
CA LEU A 25 -18.54 -4.44 13.83
C LEU A 25 -19.59 -5.39 13.25
N SER A 26 -19.17 -6.58 12.79
CA SER A 26 -20.05 -7.59 12.18
C SER A 26 -20.92 -8.36 13.19
N PHE A 27 -20.58 -8.34 14.48
CA PHE A 27 -21.43 -8.94 15.52
C PHE A 27 -22.28 -7.91 16.26
N THR A 28 -21.85 -6.65 16.33
CA THR A 28 -22.56 -5.59 17.07
C THR A 28 -23.44 -4.71 16.18
N PHE A 29 -22.92 -4.19 15.07
CA PHE A 29 -23.58 -3.14 14.29
C PHE A 29 -24.23 -3.64 12.99
N VAL A 30 -23.61 -4.59 12.30
CA VAL A 30 -24.06 -5.08 11.00
C VAL A 30 -24.29 -6.57 11.09
N LYS A 31 -25.53 -7.05 10.90
CA LYS A 31 -25.81 -8.49 10.84
C LYS A 31 -25.28 -9.07 9.53
N VAL A 32 -24.08 -9.63 9.57
CA VAL A 32 -23.43 -10.25 8.41
C VAL A 32 -23.81 -11.74 8.32
N ASP A 33 -24.10 -12.21 7.11
CA ASP A 33 -24.35 -13.63 6.86
C ASP A 33 -23.12 -14.48 7.22
N SER A 34 -23.35 -15.64 7.83
CA SER A 34 -22.28 -16.52 8.30
C SER A 34 -21.35 -16.99 7.17
N ASN A 35 -21.85 -17.15 5.94
CA ASN A 35 -21.03 -17.51 4.79
C ASN A 35 -20.04 -16.39 4.43
N LEU A 36 -20.47 -15.12 4.54
CA LEU A 36 -19.61 -13.98 4.26
C LEU A 36 -18.52 -13.82 5.33
N LEU A 37 -18.84 -14.07 6.60
CA LEU A 37 -17.86 -14.10 7.69
C LEU A 37 -16.79 -15.18 7.50
N ILE A 38 -17.20 -16.39 7.11
CA ILE A 38 -16.25 -17.49 6.83
C ILE A 38 -15.31 -17.10 5.68
N ARG A 39 -15.85 -16.55 4.58
CA ARG A 39 -15.05 -16.07 3.45
C ARG A 39 -14.06 -14.98 3.86
N PHE A 40 -14.48 -14.05 4.72
CA PHE A 40 -13.61 -13.01 5.26
C PHE A 40 -12.45 -13.59 6.08
N LEU A 41 -12.72 -14.57 6.95
CA LEU A 41 -11.68 -15.22 7.76
C LEU A 41 -10.68 -16.01 6.90
N ILE A 42 -11.17 -16.77 5.92
CA ILE A 42 -10.33 -17.49 4.97
C ILE A 42 -9.49 -16.49 4.16
N GLY A 43 -10.12 -15.44 3.64
CA GLY A 43 -9.46 -14.38 2.90
C GLY A 43 -8.37 -13.69 3.74
N SER A 44 -8.65 -13.40 5.00
CA SER A 44 -7.68 -12.82 5.95
C SER A 44 -6.48 -13.73 6.18
N GLY A 45 -6.71 -15.05 6.29
CA GLY A 45 -5.65 -16.06 6.38
C GLY A 45 -4.78 -16.11 5.11
N LEU A 46 -5.42 -16.11 3.92
CA LEU A 46 -4.70 -16.05 2.64
C LEU A 46 -3.90 -14.75 2.49
N LEU A 47 -4.48 -13.62 2.92
CA LEU A 47 -3.84 -12.31 2.90
C LEU A 47 -2.61 -12.29 3.80
N LEU A 48 -2.67 -12.87 5.00
CA LEU A 48 -1.52 -13.02 5.90
C LEU A 48 -0.36 -13.75 5.20
N VAL A 49 -0.63 -14.90 4.60
CA VAL A 49 0.40 -15.69 3.90
C VAL A 49 0.95 -14.94 2.69
N GLY A 50 0.05 -14.46 1.82
CA GLY A 50 0.42 -13.76 0.60
C GLY A 50 1.21 -12.47 0.86
N LEU A 51 0.75 -11.64 1.81
CA LEU A 51 1.42 -10.39 2.16
C LEU A 51 2.77 -10.64 2.83
N SER A 52 2.91 -11.70 3.63
CA SER A 52 4.19 -12.05 4.24
C SER A 52 5.23 -12.44 3.19
N ILE A 53 4.85 -13.26 2.20
CA ILE A 53 5.72 -13.64 1.08
C ILE A 53 6.03 -12.43 0.20
N PHE A 54 5.04 -11.60 -0.08
CA PHE A 54 5.19 -10.38 -0.87
C PHE A 54 6.17 -9.38 -0.22
N LEU A 55 6.00 -9.08 1.06
CA LEU A 55 6.91 -8.20 1.80
C LEU A 55 8.32 -8.78 1.90
N TRP A 56 8.44 -10.10 2.04
CA TRP A 56 9.74 -10.75 1.98
C TRP A 56 10.40 -10.58 0.60
N GLY A 57 9.62 -10.68 -0.48
CA GLY A 57 10.07 -10.39 -1.85
C GLY A 57 10.51 -8.94 -2.03
N ILE A 58 9.77 -7.98 -1.46
CA ILE A 58 10.12 -6.55 -1.47
C ILE A 58 11.46 -6.31 -0.78
N ASP A 59 11.68 -6.90 0.40
CA ASP A 59 12.93 -6.74 1.15
C ASP A 59 14.14 -7.24 0.36
N LEU A 60 13.97 -8.29 -0.45
CA LEU A 60 15.05 -8.86 -1.27
C LEU A 60 15.28 -8.12 -2.59
N SER A 61 14.30 -7.39 -3.10
CA SER A 61 14.34 -6.82 -4.46
C SER A 61 14.17 -5.31 -4.47
N MET A 62 13.00 -4.81 -4.10
CA MET A 62 12.64 -3.41 -4.22
C MET A 62 13.40 -2.53 -3.22
N ASN A 63 13.64 -2.99 -2.00
CA ASN A 63 14.40 -2.23 -1.00
C ASN A 63 15.85 -1.96 -1.46
N PRO A 64 16.64 -2.97 -1.89
CA PRO A 64 17.96 -2.72 -2.47
C PRO A 64 17.93 -1.77 -3.67
N ILE A 65 16.94 -1.88 -4.56
CA ILE A 65 16.78 -0.97 -5.69
C ILE A 65 16.60 0.47 -5.19
N GLY A 66 15.71 0.69 -4.22
CA GLY A 66 15.50 1.99 -3.60
C GLY A 66 16.76 2.56 -2.92
N GLU A 67 17.53 1.72 -2.23
CA GLU A 67 18.80 2.13 -1.61
C GLU A 67 19.84 2.57 -2.65
N TYR A 68 20.01 1.82 -3.75
CA TYR A 68 20.93 2.22 -4.82
C TYR A 68 20.49 3.52 -5.50
N MET A 69 19.20 3.67 -5.79
CA MET A 69 18.65 4.88 -6.41
C MET A 69 18.82 6.10 -5.50
N SER A 70 18.47 5.97 -4.22
CA SER A 70 18.59 7.07 -3.25
C SER A 70 20.05 7.46 -2.97
N LYS A 71 20.98 6.49 -2.95
CA LYS A 71 22.41 6.75 -2.79
C LYS A 71 22.98 7.55 -3.96
N GLU A 72 22.59 7.23 -5.19
CA GLU A 72 23.02 7.99 -6.39
C GLU A 72 22.54 9.44 -6.30
N ILE A 73 21.30 9.66 -5.87
CA ILE A 73 20.76 11.01 -5.69
C ILE A 73 21.49 11.75 -4.56
N ALA A 74 21.71 11.12 -3.42
CA ALA A 74 22.33 11.73 -2.25
C ALA A 74 23.82 12.07 -2.45
N THR A 75 24.54 11.33 -3.30
CA THR A 75 25.97 11.55 -3.57
C THR A 75 26.23 12.36 -4.85
N SER A 76 25.19 12.67 -5.62
CA SER A 76 25.29 13.49 -6.83
C SER A 76 25.76 14.90 -6.49
N LYS A 77 26.79 15.38 -7.19
CA LYS A 77 27.31 16.76 -7.05
C LYS A 77 26.56 17.78 -7.92
N THR A 78 25.67 17.30 -8.79
CA THR A 78 24.96 18.13 -9.76
C THR A 78 23.52 18.35 -9.34
N LEU A 79 23.18 19.58 -8.93
CA LEU A 79 21.83 19.97 -8.51
C LEU A 79 20.75 19.63 -9.55
N TYR A 80 21.05 19.81 -10.83
CA TYR A 80 20.13 19.49 -11.93
C TYR A 80 19.71 18.01 -11.93
N LYS A 81 20.66 17.08 -11.71
CA LYS A 81 20.34 15.64 -11.63
C LYS A 81 19.49 15.32 -10.41
N ILE A 82 19.78 15.94 -9.26
CA ILE A 82 19.02 15.74 -8.02
C ILE A 82 17.57 16.18 -8.23
N LEU A 83 17.35 17.37 -8.81
CA LEU A 83 16.01 17.91 -9.04
C LEU A 83 15.21 17.00 -9.99
N ILE A 84 15.79 16.61 -11.13
CA ILE A 84 15.09 15.77 -12.10
C ILE A 84 14.80 14.38 -11.54
N LEU A 85 15.77 13.71 -10.94
CA LEU A 85 15.58 12.36 -10.42
C LEU A 85 14.59 12.35 -9.25
N SER A 86 14.68 13.31 -8.34
CA SER A 86 13.73 13.43 -7.21
C SER A 86 12.33 13.74 -7.71
N PHE A 87 12.18 14.63 -8.69
CA PHE A 87 10.89 14.94 -9.30
C PHE A 87 10.29 13.71 -9.99
N LEU A 88 11.07 13.01 -10.82
CA LEU A 88 10.60 11.81 -11.53
C LEU A 88 10.24 10.69 -10.56
N LEU A 89 11.06 10.42 -9.53
CA LEU A 89 10.74 9.42 -8.51
C LEU A 89 9.45 9.78 -7.77
N GLY A 90 9.33 11.02 -7.28
CA GLY A 90 8.13 11.48 -6.59
C GLY A 90 6.89 11.37 -7.48
N PHE A 91 6.96 11.88 -8.71
CA PHE A 91 5.88 11.81 -9.69
C PHE A 91 5.47 10.37 -10.00
N LEU A 92 6.43 9.48 -10.24
CA LEU A 92 6.13 8.07 -10.54
C LEU A 92 5.51 7.35 -9.33
N ILE A 93 5.95 7.64 -8.10
CA ILE A 93 5.35 7.08 -6.89
C ILE A 93 3.89 7.54 -6.76
N THR A 94 3.63 8.84 -6.95
CA THR A 94 2.27 9.41 -6.92
C THR A 94 1.36 8.78 -7.97
N VAL A 95 1.81 8.66 -9.23
CA VAL A 95 1.02 8.06 -10.32
C VAL A 95 0.80 6.56 -10.10
N ALA A 96 1.78 5.86 -9.50
CA ALA A 96 1.66 4.44 -9.18
C ALA A 96 0.68 4.16 -8.03
N GLU A 97 0.33 5.18 -7.22
CA GLU A 97 -0.55 5.02 -6.07
C GLU A 97 -2.03 5.02 -6.49
N PRO A 98 -2.72 3.86 -6.46
CA PRO A 98 -4.09 3.74 -6.97
C PRO A 98 -5.08 4.55 -6.12
N ASP A 99 -4.80 4.73 -4.82
CA ASP A 99 -5.67 5.45 -3.90
C ASP A 99 -5.80 6.93 -4.27
N LEU A 100 -4.73 7.56 -4.76
CA LEU A 100 -4.77 8.92 -5.28
C LEU A 100 -5.61 9.01 -6.56
N THR A 101 -5.49 8.01 -7.44
CA THR A 101 -6.33 7.93 -8.65
C THR A 101 -7.82 7.79 -8.28
N ILE A 102 -8.14 7.01 -7.23
CA ILE A 102 -9.51 6.88 -6.73
C ILE A 102 -10.00 8.20 -6.13
N LEU A 103 -9.16 8.88 -5.34
CA LEU A 103 -9.48 10.18 -4.76
C LEU A 103 -9.71 11.26 -5.84
N GLY A 104 -8.87 11.31 -6.88
CA GLY A 104 -9.05 12.20 -8.02
C GLY A 104 -10.42 12.03 -8.69
N LYS A 105 -10.85 10.78 -8.89
CA LYS A 105 -12.19 10.47 -9.42
C LYS A 105 -13.32 10.88 -8.48
N GLN A 106 -13.10 10.84 -7.16
CA GLN A 106 -14.09 11.32 -6.19
C GLN A 106 -14.21 12.84 -6.25
N ILE A 107 -13.09 13.55 -6.38
CA ILE A 107 -13.06 15.01 -6.51
C ILE A 107 -13.71 15.46 -7.82
N GLU A 108 -13.40 14.80 -8.94
CA GLU A 108 -14.01 15.08 -10.25
C GLU A 108 -15.54 15.00 -10.17
N LYS A 109 -16.08 13.92 -9.58
CA LYS A 109 -17.52 13.77 -9.35
C LYS A 109 -18.09 14.85 -8.42
N ALA A 110 -17.38 15.19 -7.35
CA ALA A 110 -17.82 16.22 -6.42
C ALA A 110 -17.80 17.64 -7.02
N SER A 111 -16.93 17.88 -7.99
CA SER A 111 -16.78 19.16 -8.70
C SER A 111 -17.78 19.38 -9.84
N GLY A 112 -18.68 18.41 -10.08
CA GLY A 112 -19.58 18.44 -11.24
C GLY A 112 -18.85 18.28 -12.56
N GLU A 113 -17.81 17.43 -12.60
CA GLU A 113 -16.99 17.13 -13.79
C GLU A 113 -16.20 18.33 -14.34
N THR A 114 -16.05 19.40 -13.55
CA THR A 114 -15.28 20.59 -13.95
C THR A 114 -13.77 20.40 -13.78
N LEU A 115 -13.35 19.56 -12.84
CA LEU A 115 -11.94 19.23 -12.58
C LEU A 115 -11.67 17.78 -12.99
N ASN A 116 -10.78 17.59 -13.98
CA ASN A 116 -10.40 16.26 -14.46
C ASN A 116 -9.51 15.52 -13.44
N SER A 117 -9.82 14.27 -13.13
CA SER A 117 -9.05 13.42 -12.22
C SER A 117 -7.58 13.29 -12.60
N THR A 118 -7.22 13.29 -13.89
CA THR A 118 -5.82 13.16 -14.36
C THR A 118 -4.98 14.42 -14.11
N LEU A 119 -5.62 15.56 -13.87
CA LEU A 119 -4.93 16.82 -13.58
C LEU A 119 -4.71 17.00 -12.07
N ILE A 120 -5.54 16.33 -11.25
CA ILE A 120 -5.48 16.37 -9.79
C ILE A 120 -4.42 15.40 -9.24
N VAL A 121 -4.22 14.27 -9.92
CA VAL A 121 -3.33 13.16 -9.55
C VAL A 121 -2.05 13.24 -10.35
#